data_AF-A0AAN7Y340-F1
#
_entry.id   AF-A0AAN7Y340-F1
#
_cell.length_a   1.000
_cell.length_b   1.000
_cell.length_c   1.000
_cell.angle_alpha   90.00
_cell.angle_beta   90.00
_cell.angle_gamma   90.00
#
_symmetry.space_group_name_H-M   'P 1'
#
loop_
_entity.id
_entity.type
_entity.pdbx_description
1 polymer ?
#
loop_
_entity_poly.entity_id
_entity_poly.type
_entity_poly.pdbx_seq_one_letter_code
_entity_poly.pdbx_strand_id
1 'polypeptide(L)'
;MRDNAVDWHNLMLRWEGLNDHGFNAASNIINIRRFQSDQRLLPDESAPPPPPSSEAADLQDECCKLQEVVNKMVVVVTKMERLMTSQRGIQDLEEFQFGPEGRKLPLFHSWSFKQFEQVSGLLLDSFRQELDLKKRILQEVAHTATPDLCIVFLSCWLQQPYLTPHCRLNLEALLLETGHRAL
;
A
#
# COMPACT_ATOMS: atom_id res chain seq x y z
N MET A 1 -1.33 -23.69 -0.23
CA MET A 1 -0.26 -23.17 -1.13
C MET A 1 -0.83 -22.50 -2.35
N ARG A 2 -1.65 -23.22 -3.13
CA ARG A 2 -2.36 -22.64 -4.27
C ARG A 2 -3.23 -21.44 -3.82
N ASP A 3 -4.04 -21.63 -2.78
CA ASP A 3 -4.87 -20.55 -2.22
C ASP A 3 -4.05 -19.33 -1.73
N ASN A 4 -2.87 -19.54 -1.13
CA ASN A 4 -2.01 -18.44 -0.66
C ASN A 4 -1.58 -17.50 -1.81
N ALA A 5 -1.34 -18.02 -3.01
CA ALA A 5 -0.94 -17.21 -4.15
C ALA A 5 -2.10 -16.35 -4.69
N VAL A 6 -3.31 -16.92 -4.69
CA VAL A 6 -4.53 -16.16 -5.00
C VAL A 6 -4.76 -15.07 -3.97
N ASP A 7 -4.56 -15.37 -2.69
CA ASP A 7 -4.70 -14.37 -1.63
C ASP A 7 -3.69 -13.24 -1.77
N TRP A 8 -2.41 -13.54 -2.08
CA TRP A 8 -1.41 -12.52 -2.39
C TRP A 8 -1.84 -11.61 -3.54
N HIS A 9 -2.33 -12.20 -4.64
CA HIS A 9 -2.80 -11.45 -5.79
C HIS A 9 -4.00 -10.55 -5.45
N ASN A 10 -4.99 -11.09 -4.74
CA ASN A 10 -6.18 -10.35 -4.30
C ASN A 10 -5.81 -9.19 -3.36
N LEU A 11 -4.85 -9.39 -2.46
CA LEU A 11 -4.37 -8.34 -1.57
C LEU A 11 -3.65 -7.23 -2.32
N MET A 12 -2.89 -7.58 -3.38
CA MET A 12 -2.24 -6.59 -4.24
C MET A 12 -3.23 -5.76 -5.06
N LEU A 13 -4.22 -6.40 -5.70
CA LEU A 13 -5.27 -5.66 -6.42
C LEU A 13 -6.02 -4.70 -5.49
N ARG A 14 -6.31 -5.16 -4.27
CA ARG A 14 -6.93 -4.32 -3.25
C ARG A 14 -6.04 -3.15 -2.84
N TRP A 15 -4.74 -3.38 -2.71
CA TRP A 15 -3.77 -2.32 -2.43
C TRP A 15 -3.74 -1.27 -3.54
N GLU A 16 -3.67 -1.69 -4.81
CA GLU A 16 -3.67 -0.78 -5.96
C GLU A 16 -4.93 0.11 -5.99
N GLY A 17 -6.11 -0.47 -5.80
CA GLY A 17 -7.34 0.32 -5.72
C GLY A 17 -7.30 1.33 -4.56
N LEU A 18 -6.87 0.91 -3.37
CA LEU A 18 -6.71 1.82 -2.22
C LEU A 18 -5.68 2.92 -2.51
N ASN A 19 -4.61 2.61 -3.24
CA ASN A 19 -3.58 3.56 -3.62
C ASN A 19 -4.17 4.71 -4.44
N ASP A 20 -4.96 4.38 -5.46
CA ASP A 20 -5.61 5.36 -6.34
C ASP A 20 -6.60 6.23 -5.57
N HIS A 21 -7.42 5.63 -4.71
CA HIS A 21 -8.33 6.37 -3.83
C HIS A 21 -7.58 7.34 -2.90
N GLY A 22 -6.48 6.89 -2.30
CA GLY A 22 -5.65 7.72 -1.43
C GLY A 22 -4.95 8.85 -2.18
N PHE A 23 -4.51 8.61 -3.42
CA PHE A 23 -3.89 9.64 -4.25
C PHE A 23 -4.87 10.78 -4.55
N ASN A 24 -6.12 10.42 -4.88
CA ASN A 24 -7.18 11.40 -5.13
C ASN A 24 -7.47 12.24 -3.87
N ALA A 25 -7.64 11.60 -2.71
CA ALA A 25 -7.87 12.31 -1.45
C ALA A 25 -6.69 13.24 -1.09
N ALA A 26 -5.45 12.77 -1.19
CA ALA A 26 -4.27 13.58 -0.94
C ALA A 26 -4.16 14.77 -1.92
N SER A 27 -4.50 14.56 -3.19
CA SER A 27 -4.52 15.63 -4.21
C SER A 27 -5.57 16.69 -3.88
N ASN A 28 -6.76 16.27 -3.46
CA ASN A 28 -7.83 17.19 -3.05
C ASN A 28 -7.43 18.03 -1.84
N ILE A 29 -6.80 17.41 -0.82
CA ILE A 29 -6.27 18.14 0.36
C ILE A 29 -5.32 19.25 -0.08
N ILE A 30 -4.36 18.93 -0.94
CA ILE A 30 -3.37 19.91 -1.43
C ILE A 30 -4.04 21.02 -2.22
N ASN A 31 -5.01 20.68 -3.09
CA ASN A 31 -5.74 21.65 -3.89
C ASN A 31 -6.54 22.62 -3.01
N ILE A 32 -7.35 22.11 -2.07
CA ILE A 32 -8.14 22.93 -1.13
C ILE A 32 -7.22 23.90 -0.38
N ARG A 33 -6.07 23.42 0.11
CA ARG A 33 -5.13 24.27 0.84
C ARG A 33 -4.45 25.33 -0.02
N ARG A 34 -4.19 25.02 -1.29
CA ARG A 34 -3.68 26.01 -2.25
C ARG A 34 -4.70 27.13 -2.45
N PHE A 35 -5.97 26.78 -2.69
CA PHE A 35 -7.05 27.77 -2.81
C PHE A 35 -7.18 28.65 -1.56
N GLN A 36 -7.12 28.08 -0.36
CA GLN A 36 -7.13 28.84 0.90
C GLN A 36 -5.93 29.79 1.03
N SER A 37 -4.76 29.38 0.57
CA SER A 37 -3.53 30.20 0.61
C SER A 37 -3.62 31.37 -0.38
N ASP A 38 -4.12 31.11 -1.60
CA ASP A 38 -4.29 32.11 -2.65
C ASP A 38 -5.36 33.15 -2.27
N GLN A 39 -6.48 32.74 -1.66
CA GLN A 39 -7.52 33.67 -1.15
C GLN A 39 -6.98 34.60 -0.05
N ARG A 40 -6.12 34.10 0.86
CA ARG A 40 -5.53 34.93 1.93
C ARG A 40 -4.59 36.03 1.42
N LEU A 41 -4.03 35.86 0.23
CA LEU A 41 -3.13 36.83 -0.40
C LEU A 41 -3.88 37.94 -1.17
N LEU A 42 -5.20 37.81 -1.35
CA LEU A 42 -6.08 38.78 -2.00
C LEU A 42 -7.15 39.29 -1.00
N PRO A 43 -6.80 40.12 -0.01
CA PRO A 43 -7.82 40.73 0.83
C PRO A 43 -8.56 41.80 0.01
N ASP A 44 -9.75 41.48 -0.47
CA ASP A 44 -10.70 42.49 -0.93
C ASP A 44 -11.34 43.14 0.31
N GLU A 45 -10.93 44.37 0.63
CA GLU A 45 -11.42 45.15 1.78
C GLU A 45 -12.94 45.42 1.73
N SER A 46 -13.62 45.11 0.62
CA SER A 46 -15.06 45.36 0.42
C SER A 46 -15.97 44.13 0.45
N ALA A 47 -15.42 42.92 0.59
CA ALA A 47 -16.23 41.69 0.58
C ALA A 47 -16.62 41.23 2.00
N PRO A 48 -17.88 40.80 2.24
CA PRO A 48 -18.24 40.17 3.50
C PRO A 48 -17.40 38.90 3.71
N PRO A 49 -17.01 38.57 4.96
CA PRO A 49 -16.19 37.40 5.23
C PRO A 49 -16.90 36.15 4.69
N PRO A 50 -16.20 35.29 3.92
CA PRO A 50 -16.78 34.04 3.46
C PRO A 50 -17.18 33.19 4.67
N PRO A 51 -18.29 32.43 4.60
CA PRO A 51 -18.73 31.60 5.71
C PRO A 51 -17.62 30.59 6.05
N PRO A 52 -17.06 30.63 7.28
CA PRO A 52 -15.88 29.84 7.65
C PRO A 52 -16.14 28.33 7.78
N SER A 53 -17.35 27.86 7.50
CA SER A 53 -17.81 26.51 7.81
C SER A 53 -17.72 25.49 6.68
N SER A 54 -17.72 25.91 5.40
CA SER A 54 -17.74 24.94 4.28
C SER A 54 -16.35 24.39 3.96
N GLU A 55 -15.37 25.25 3.68
CA GLU A 55 -14.05 24.79 3.20
C GLU A 55 -13.22 24.07 4.28
N ALA A 56 -13.36 24.47 5.56
CA ALA A 56 -12.73 23.77 6.67
C ALA A 56 -13.35 22.37 6.88
N ALA A 57 -14.65 22.25 6.64
CA ALA A 57 -15.34 20.95 6.67
C ALA A 57 -14.91 20.08 5.48
N ASP A 58 -14.75 20.64 4.29
CA ASP A 58 -14.29 19.93 3.10
C ASP A 58 -12.85 19.40 3.28
N LEU A 59 -11.94 20.21 3.84
CA LEU A 59 -10.58 19.76 4.17
C LEU A 59 -10.59 18.62 5.19
N GLN A 60 -11.40 18.74 6.24
CA GLN A 60 -11.54 17.72 7.27
C GLN A 60 -12.10 16.41 6.69
N ASP A 61 -13.09 16.50 5.79
CA ASP A 61 -13.68 15.35 5.10
C ASP A 61 -12.64 14.61 4.24
N GLU A 62 -11.85 15.32 3.45
CA GLU A 62 -10.78 14.71 2.66
C GLU A 62 -9.67 14.08 3.55
N CYS A 63 -9.34 14.71 4.69
CA CYS A 63 -8.43 14.11 5.67
C CYS A 63 -9.00 12.81 6.26
N CYS A 64 -10.29 12.79 6.61
CA CYS A 64 -10.99 11.58 7.08
C CYS A 64 -10.98 10.47 6.02
N LYS A 65 -11.24 10.80 4.75
CA LYS A 65 -11.16 9.84 3.63
C LYS A 65 -9.76 9.25 3.49
N LEU A 66 -8.72 10.10 3.51
CA LEU A 66 -7.34 9.64 3.42
C LEU A 66 -6.96 8.74 4.60
N GLN A 67 -7.38 9.11 5.82
CA GLN A 67 -7.19 8.28 7.02
C GLN A 67 -7.86 6.92 6.89
N GLU A 68 -9.09 6.86 6.36
CA GLU A 68 -9.80 5.61 6.13
C GLU A 68 -9.07 4.72 5.10
N VAL A 69 -8.56 5.31 4.02
CA VAL A 69 -7.75 4.59 3.02
C VAL A 69 -6.52 3.98 3.67
N VAL A 70 -5.75 4.75 4.45
CA VAL A 70 -4.56 4.24 5.14
C VAL A 70 -4.92 3.14 6.14
N ASN A 71 -6.02 3.27 6.88
CA ASN A 71 -6.49 2.22 7.78
C ASN A 71 -6.84 0.93 7.02
N LYS A 72 -7.46 1.03 5.84
CA LYS A 72 -7.71 -0.13 4.98
C LYS A 72 -6.41 -0.73 4.44
N MET A 73 -5.40 0.07 4.15
CA MET A 73 -4.07 -0.41 3.74
C MET A 73 -3.36 -1.14 4.89
N VAL A 74 -3.48 -0.67 6.14
CA VAL A 74 -2.99 -1.39 7.33
C VAL A 74 -3.61 -2.79 7.38
N VAL A 75 -4.93 -2.90 7.17
CA VAL A 75 -5.62 -4.20 7.14
C VAL A 75 -5.08 -5.11 6.03
N VAL A 76 -4.74 -4.57 4.85
CA VAL A 76 -4.13 -5.35 3.76
C VAL A 76 -2.77 -5.90 4.19
N VAL A 77 -1.88 -5.07 4.72
CA VAL A 77 -0.56 -5.51 5.17
C VAL A 77 -0.67 -6.53 6.30
N THR A 78 -1.55 -6.31 7.29
CA THR A 78 -1.79 -7.30 8.35
C THR A 78 -2.29 -8.65 7.81
N LYS A 79 -3.06 -8.66 6.71
CA LYS A 79 -3.44 -9.92 6.06
C LYS A 79 -2.24 -10.59 5.37
N MET A 80 -1.37 -9.83 4.72
CA MET A 80 -0.11 -10.35 4.15
C MET A 80 0.78 -10.96 5.24
N GLU A 81 0.89 -10.31 6.40
CA GLU A 81 1.61 -10.84 7.57
C GLU A 81 1.04 -12.18 8.04
N ARG A 82 -0.30 -12.28 8.13
CA ARG A 82 -0.96 -13.53 8.51
C ARG A 82 -0.74 -14.65 7.51
N LEU A 83 -0.72 -14.34 6.20
CA LEU A 83 -0.38 -15.31 5.16
C LEU A 83 1.06 -15.84 5.36
N MET A 84 2.01 -14.95 5.67
CA MET A 84 3.39 -15.34 5.96
C MET A 84 3.51 -16.23 7.20
N THR A 85 2.81 -15.89 8.29
CA THR A 85 2.81 -16.72 9.49
C THR A 85 2.18 -18.10 9.24
N SER A 86 1.07 -18.16 8.50
CA SER A 86 0.45 -19.43 8.10
C SER A 86 1.38 -20.27 7.23
N GLN A 87 2.07 -19.63 6.29
CA GLN A 87 3.06 -20.27 5.45
C GLN A 87 4.23 -20.84 6.26
N ARG A 88 4.78 -20.09 7.23
CA ARG A 88 5.81 -20.62 8.14
C ARG A 88 5.34 -21.87 8.88
N GLY A 89 4.10 -21.86 9.39
CA GLY A 89 3.54 -23.06 10.03
C GLY A 89 3.47 -24.28 9.10
N ILE A 90 3.19 -24.07 7.81
CA ILE A 90 3.23 -25.16 6.81
C ILE A 90 4.68 -25.67 6.61
N GLN A 91 5.67 -24.77 6.65
CA GLN A 91 7.09 -25.14 6.57
C GLN A 91 7.50 -26.08 7.69
N ASP A 92 7.17 -25.70 8.93
CA ASP A 92 7.55 -26.44 10.12
C ASP A 92 6.92 -27.85 10.09
N LEU A 93 5.68 -27.95 9.59
CA LEU A 93 5.00 -29.23 9.39
C LEU A 93 5.65 -30.08 8.30
N GLU A 94 6.06 -29.48 7.17
CA GLU A 94 6.76 -30.20 6.09
C GLU A 94 8.13 -30.71 6.57
N GLU A 95 8.90 -29.90 7.29
CA GLU A 95 10.20 -30.30 7.85
C GLU A 95 10.03 -31.42 8.90
N PHE A 96 8.99 -31.34 9.73
CA PHE A 96 8.66 -32.40 10.68
C PHE A 96 8.26 -33.72 10.00
N GLN A 97 7.46 -33.66 8.94
CA GLN A 97 6.95 -34.86 8.25
C GLN A 97 7.98 -35.55 7.36
N PHE A 98 8.79 -34.77 6.63
CA PHE A 98 9.67 -35.31 5.59
C PHE A 98 11.16 -35.26 5.95
N GLY A 99 11.52 -34.60 7.06
CA GLY A 99 12.90 -34.47 7.50
C GLY A 99 13.77 -33.69 6.50
N PRO A 100 15.11 -33.72 6.66
CA PRO A 100 16.04 -32.96 5.84
C PRO A 100 16.11 -33.45 4.38
N GLU A 101 15.69 -34.70 4.11
CA GLU A 101 15.60 -35.24 2.74
C GLU A 101 14.45 -34.61 1.93
N GLY A 102 13.48 -34.02 2.63
CA GLY A 102 12.37 -33.30 2.02
C GLY A 102 11.37 -34.19 1.28
N ARG A 103 10.37 -33.53 0.70
CA ARG A 103 9.25 -34.16 0.02
C ARG A 103 9.66 -34.80 -1.32
N LYS A 104 9.15 -36.00 -1.62
CA LYS A 104 9.37 -36.69 -2.92
C LYS A 104 8.67 -36.03 -4.12
N LEU A 105 7.58 -35.30 -3.87
CA LEU A 105 6.79 -34.59 -4.89
C LEU A 105 6.96 -33.08 -4.70
N PRO A 106 7.37 -32.31 -5.71
CA PRO A 106 7.55 -30.88 -5.55
C PRO A 106 6.21 -30.17 -5.29
N LEU A 107 6.21 -29.15 -4.41
CA LEU A 107 5.04 -28.31 -4.10
C LEU A 107 4.86 -27.15 -5.10
N PHE A 108 5.93 -26.80 -5.80
CA PHE A 108 6.01 -25.74 -6.81
C PHE A 108 6.59 -26.32 -8.11
N HIS A 109 6.55 -25.57 -9.20
CA HIS A 109 7.05 -26.05 -10.49
C HIS A 109 8.59 -26.13 -10.51
N SER A 110 9.25 -25.06 -10.11
CA SER A 110 10.71 -24.94 -10.06
C SER A 110 11.23 -24.45 -8.71
N TRP A 111 10.37 -23.88 -7.86
CA TRP A 111 10.78 -23.32 -6.58
C TRP A 111 10.92 -24.35 -5.45
N SER A 112 11.96 -24.14 -4.64
CA SER A 112 12.02 -24.69 -3.29
C SER A 112 11.12 -23.88 -2.35
N PHE A 113 10.71 -24.50 -1.24
CA PHE A 113 9.96 -23.79 -0.20
C PHE A 113 10.73 -22.57 0.33
N LYS A 114 12.06 -22.67 0.49
CA LYS A 114 12.91 -21.56 0.95
C LYS A 114 12.86 -20.36 0.01
N GLN A 115 12.85 -20.59 -1.30
CA GLN A 115 12.72 -19.52 -2.29
C GLN A 115 11.35 -18.85 -2.19
N PHE A 116 10.28 -19.63 -2.06
CA PHE A 116 8.93 -19.09 -1.88
C PHE A 116 8.81 -18.23 -0.61
N GLU A 117 9.40 -18.68 0.50
CA GLU A 117 9.46 -17.91 1.75
C GLU A 117 10.24 -16.60 1.60
N GLN A 118 11.43 -16.68 0.99
CA GLN A 118 12.27 -15.51 0.75
C GLN A 118 11.55 -14.47 -0.12
N VAL A 119 10.94 -14.90 -1.23
CA VAL A 119 10.24 -13.98 -2.15
C VAL A 119 9.02 -13.35 -1.48
N SER A 120 8.20 -14.14 -0.80
CA SER A 120 7.02 -13.63 -0.08
C SER A 120 7.41 -12.71 1.09
N GLY A 121 8.54 -12.97 1.75
CA GLY A 121 9.09 -12.09 2.78
C GLY A 121 9.54 -10.74 2.22
N LEU A 122 10.28 -10.74 1.12
CA LEU A 122 10.70 -9.51 0.44
C LEU A 122 9.50 -8.67 -0.03
N LEU A 123 8.45 -9.34 -0.53
CA LEU A 123 7.19 -8.68 -0.89
C LEU A 123 6.57 -8.00 0.33
N LEU A 124 6.40 -8.73 1.44
CA LEU A 124 5.81 -8.19 2.67
C LEU A 124 6.58 -6.96 3.18
N ASP A 125 7.91 -7.04 3.22
CA ASP A 125 8.75 -5.95 3.73
C ASP A 125 8.63 -4.69 2.86
N SER A 126 8.53 -4.86 1.53
CA SER A 126 8.30 -3.75 0.59
C SER A 126 6.95 -3.06 0.86
N PHE A 127 5.88 -3.83 1.09
CA PHE A 127 4.56 -3.30 1.44
C PHE A 127 4.54 -2.60 2.81
N ARG A 128 5.30 -3.11 3.79
CA ARG A 128 5.43 -2.46 5.10
C ARG A 128 6.11 -1.10 5.00
N GLN A 129 7.22 -1.02 4.26
CA GLN A 129 7.93 0.23 4.05
C GLN A 129 7.07 1.25 3.31
N GLU A 130 6.35 0.82 2.28
CA GLU A 130 5.41 1.68 1.56
C GLU A 130 4.27 2.17 2.45
N LEU A 131 3.70 1.30 3.29
CA LEU A 131 2.66 1.69 4.25
C LEU A 131 3.16 2.72 5.25
N ASP A 132 4.38 2.56 5.76
CA ASP A 132 4.96 3.50 6.72
C ASP A 132 5.21 4.87 6.08
N LEU A 133 5.61 4.92 4.81
CA LEU A 133 5.66 6.16 4.05
C LEU A 133 4.27 6.80 3.91
N LYS A 134 3.25 6.04 3.53
CA LYS A 134 1.88 6.55 3.39
C LYS A 134 1.29 7.07 4.70
N LYS A 135 1.61 6.43 5.84
CA LYS A 135 1.25 6.94 7.17
C LYS A 135 1.92 8.28 7.48
N ARG A 136 3.20 8.46 7.12
CA ARG A 136 3.89 9.75 7.29
C ARG A 136 3.26 10.82 6.41
N ILE A 137 2.97 10.51 5.14
CA ILE A 137 2.31 11.46 4.24
C ILE A 137 0.95 11.89 4.80
N LEU A 138 0.13 10.95 5.28
CA LEU A 138 -1.14 11.23 5.93
C LEU A 138 -1.00 12.23 7.10
N GLN A 139 0.03 12.09 7.92
CA GLN A 139 0.28 12.99 9.05
C GLN A 139 0.67 14.40 8.61
N GLU A 140 1.37 14.54 7.48
CA GLU A 140 2.01 15.80 7.09
C GLU A 140 1.27 16.58 5.98
N VAL A 141 0.50 15.90 5.11
CA VAL A 141 -0.06 16.47 3.88
C VAL A 141 -1.02 17.64 4.14
N ALA A 142 -1.83 17.54 5.20
CA ALA A 142 -2.78 18.59 5.58
C ALA A 142 -2.10 19.80 6.27
N HIS A 143 -0.86 19.66 6.73
CA HIS A 143 -0.14 20.70 7.47
C HIS A 143 0.96 21.38 6.67
N THR A 144 1.46 20.74 5.60
CA THR A 144 2.59 21.22 4.79
C THR A 144 2.29 22.47 3.96
N ALA A 145 2.86 23.63 4.30
CA ALA A 145 2.63 24.87 3.55
C ALA A 145 3.49 25.00 2.26
N THR A 146 4.55 24.20 2.12
CA THR A 146 5.50 24.30 1.02
C THR A 146 4.99 23.56 -0.23
N PRO A 147 4.75 24.27 -1.36
CA PRO A 147 4.21 23.64 -2.58
C PRO A 147 5.09 22.49 -3.12
N ASP A 148 6.41 22.67 -3.09
CA ASP A 148 7.35 21.65 -3.57
C ASP A 148 7.25 20.36 -2.75
N LEU A 149 7.08 20.47 -1.43
CA LEU A 149 6.94 19.30 -0.56
C LEU A 149 5.61 18.58 -0.78
N CYS A 150 4.52 19.31 -1.07
CA CYS A 150 3.25 18.73 -1.48
C CYS A 150 3.38 17.91 -2.78
N ILE A 151 4.13 18.41 -3.76
CA ILE A 151 4.41 17.68 -5.01
C ILE A 151 5.23 16.42 -4.72
N VAL A 152 6.21 16.50 -3.82
CA VAL A 152 7.00 15.33 -3.39
C VAL A 152 6.08 14.28 -2.75
N PHE A 153 5.16 14.67 -1.86
CA PHE A 153 4.22 13.73 -1.25
C PHE A 153 3.32 13.04 -2.27
N LEU A 154 2.75 13.79 -3.23
CA LEU A 154 1.94 13.20 -4.29
C LEU A 154 2.77 12.26 -5.17
N SER A 155 3.99 12.66 -5.52
CA SER A 155 4.90 11.85 -6.33
C SER A 155 5.25 10.55 -5.61
N CYS A 156 5.61 10.63 -4.33
CA CYS A 156 5.86 9.47 -3.48
C CYS A 156 4.63 8.55 -3.40
N TRP A 157 3.44 9.12 -3.20
CA TRP A 157 2.21 8.34 -3.10
C TRP A 157 1.92 7.59 -4.40
N LEU A 158 2.06 8.26 -5.55
CA LEU A 158 1.77 7.72 -6.87
C LEU A 158 2.79 6.65 -7.30
N GLN A 159 4.08 6.95 -7.16
CA GLN A 159 5.16 6.12 -7.68
C GLN A 159 5.47 4.92 -6.78
N GLN A 160 5.02 4.94 -5.52
CA GLN A 160 5.20 3.86 -4.55
C GLN A 160 6.66 3.35 -4.50
N PRO A 161 7.61 4.20 -4.08
CA PRO A 161 9.05 3.98 -4.27
C PRO A 161 9.57 2.67 -3.66
N TYR A 162 8.88 2.11 -2.65
CA TYR A 162 9.27 0.85 -2.04
C TYR A 162 8.69 -0.37 -2.78
N LEU A 163 7.64 -0.20 -3.57
CA LEU A 163 7.06 -1.24 -4.44
C LEU A 163 7.74 -1.23 -5.81
N THR A 164 9.01 -1.63 -5.83
CA THR A 164 9.82 -1.66 -7.05
C THR A 164 9.22 -2.60 -8.13
N PRO A 165 9.58 -2.45 -9.42
CA PRO A 165 9.15 -3.37 -10.47
C PRO A 165 9.46 -4.84 -10.17
N HIS A 166 10.50 -5.09 -9.37
CA HIS A 166 10.85 -6.44 -8.91
C HIS A 166 9.75 -7.07 -8.04
N CYS A 167 8.97 -6.29 -7.28
CA CYS A 167 7.83 -6.79 -6.52
C CYS A 167 6.74 -7.37 -7.44
N ARG A 168 6.45 -6.70 -8.57
CA ARG A 168 5.47 -7.20 -9.54
C ARG A 168 5.97 -8.48 -10.22
N LEU A 169 7.25 -8.53 -10.57
CA LEU A 169 7.88 -9.75 -11.12
C LEU A 169 7.83 -10.91 -10.11
N ASN A 170 8.09 -10.64 -8.84
CA ASN A 170 8.03 -11.63 -7.77
C ASN A 170 6.63 -12.18 -7.58
N LEU A 171 5.59 -11.34 -7.67
CA LEU A 171 4.20 -11.81 -7.66
C LEU A 171 3.88 -12.69 -8.87
N GLU A 172 4.28 -12.27 -10.07
CA GLU A 172 4.03 -13.05 -11.29
C GLU A 172 4.73 -14.41 -11.24
N ALA A 173 5.97 -14.44 -10.76
CA ALA A 173 6.70 -15.68 -10.54
C ALA A 173 5.99 -16.55 -9.48
N LEU A 174 5.50 -15.96 -8.39
CA LEU A 174 4.73 -16.66 -7.36
C LEU A 174 3.44 -17.30 -7.92
N LEU A 175 2.73 -16.60 -8.80
CA LEU A 175 1.52 -17.10 -9.45
C LEU A 175 1.81 -18.21 -10.47
N LEU A 176 2.89 -18.10 -11.24
CA LEU A 176 3.37 -19.14 -12.15
C LEU A 176 3.74 -20.41 -11.37
N GLU A 177 4.54 -20.26 -10.31
CA GLU A 177 5.08 -21.39 -9.54
C GLU A 177 4.00 -22.18 -8.81
N THR A 178 2.92 -21.52 -8.41
CA THR A 178 1.75 -22.16 -7.78
C THR A 178 0.70 -22.66 -8.78
N GLY A 179 0.94 -22.47 -10.08
CA GLY A 179 0.11 -22.95 -11.18
C GLY A 179 -1.18 -22.16 -11.40
N HIS A 180 -1.22 -20.88 -11.02
CA HIS A 180 -2.33 -19.97 -11.34
C HIS A 180 -2.15 -19.27 -12.69
N ARG A 181 -0.91 -19.23 -13.19
CA ARG A 181 -0.61 -18.85 -14.57
C ARG A 181 -0.11 -20.06 -15.32
N ALA A 182 -0.49 -20.15 -16.60
CA ALA A 182 0.09 -21.13 -17.51
C ALA A 182 1.55 -20.76 -17.81
N LEU A 183 2.38 -21.80 -17.94
CA LEU A 183 3.77 -21.70 -18.40
C LEU A 183 3.83 -21.39 -19.90
#